data_AF-A0A8J4XGH6-F1
#
_entry.id   AF-A0A8J4XGH6-F1
#
_cell.length_a   1.000
_cell.length_b   1.000
_cell.length_c   1.000
_cell.angle_alpha   90.00
_cell.angle_beta   90.00
_cell.angle_gamma   90.00
#
_symmetry.space_group_name_H-M   'P 1'
#
loop_
_entity.id
_entity.type
_entity.pdbx_description
1 polymer ?
#
loop_
_entity_poly.entity_id
_entity_poly.type
_entity_poly.pdbx_seq_one_letter_code
_entity_poly.pdbx_strand_id
1 'polypeptide(L)'
;VNRHFHMICIRDKFSQNIGRQVSSKVIWDHLGTMYDMQALHESEILPFPNSEKSFVLPEDIIQEVREGKIGSEDDIKEEIKEERDLSATHEE
;
A
#
# COMPACT_ATOMS: atom_id res chain seq x y z
N VAL A 1 -8.29 -4.06 10.82
CA VAL A 1 -6.88 -4.54 10.71
C VAL A 1 -6.77 -5.26 9.37
N ASN A 2 -5.76 -4.97 8.54
CA ASN A 2 -5.69 -5.46 7.16
C ASN A 2 -5.35 -6.97 7.11
N ARG A 3 -6.06 -7.76 6.28
CA ARG A 3 -5.85 -9.21 6.06
C ARG A 3 -4.40 -9.65 5.89
N HIS A 4 -3.55 -8.80 5.33
CA HIS A 4 -2.13 -9.10 5.12
C HIS A 4 -1.38 -9.23 6.46
N PHE A 5 -1.74 -8.46 7.49
CA PHE A 5 -1.15 -8.59 8.82
C PHE A 5 -1.58 -9.88 9.51
N HIS A 6 -2.86 -10.25 9.39
CA HIS A 6 -3.32 -11.55 9.89
C HIS A 6 -2.57 -12.70 9.23
N MET A 7 -2.34 -12.63 7.91
CA MET A 7 -1.55 -13.63 7.21
C MET A 7 -0.10 -13.73 7.70
N ILE A 8 0.55 -12.60 7.99
CA ILE A 8 1.90 -12.61 8.57
C ILE A 8 1.89 -13.34 9.91
N CYS A 9 0.93 -13.04 10.79
CA CYS A 9 0.80 -13.72 12.09
C CYS A 9 0.54 -15.22 11.94
N ILE A 10 -0.35 -15.62 11.03
CA ILE A 10 -0.65 -17.04 10.76
C ILE A 10 0.58 -17.75 10.22
N ARG A 11 1.26 -17.16 9.22
CA ARG A 11 2.48 -17.73 8.62
C ARG A 11 3.56 -17.94 9.67
N ASP A 12 3.82 -16.95 10.50
CA ASP A 12 4.88 -17.03 11.50
C ASP A 12 4.54 -18.08 12.56
N LYS A 13 3.29 -18.10 13.04
CA LYS A 13 2.81 -19.14 13.98
C LYS A 13 2.90 -20.54 13.37
N PHE A 14 2.46 -20.70 12.12
CA PHE A 14 2.48 -22.00 11.43
C PHE A 14 3.91 -22.49 11.17
N SER A 15 4.80 -21.59 10.76
CA SER A 15 6.21 -21.91 10.50
C SER A 15 6.93 -22.33 11.79
N GLN A 16 6.61 -21.69 12.92
CA GLN A 16 7.13 -22.08 14.24
C GLN A 16 6.58 -23.45 14.70
N ASN A 17 5.30 -23.74 14.46
CA ASN A 17 4.68 -24.99 14.89
C ASN A 17 5.18 -26.21 14.12
N ILE A 18 5.45 -26.08 12.82
CA ILE A 18 5.98 -27.17 11.98
C ILE A 18 7.52 -27.22 12.03
N GLY A 19 8.16 -26.17 12.55
CA GLY A 19 9.62 -26.04 12.56
C GLY A 19 10.21 -25.86 11.15
N ARG A 20 9.38 -25.42 10.18
CA ARG A 20 9.76 -25.25 8.78
C ARG A 20 9.20 -23.93 8.26
N GLN A 21 9.97 -23.26 7.40
CA GLN A 21 9.48 -22.11 6.66
C GLN A 21 8.39 -22.49 5.66
N VAL A 22 7.25 -21.82 5.75
CA VAL A 22 6.11 -22.02 4.85
C VAL A 22 5.80 -20.69 4.15
N SER A 23 5.66 -20.74 2.83
CA SER A 23 5.29 -19.57 2.04
C SER A 23 3.85 -19.14 2.31
N SER A 24 3.61 -17.83 2.43
CA SER A 24 2.27 -17.26 2.57
C SER A 24 1.33 -17.66 1.43
N LYS A 25 1.86 -17.90 0.21
CA LYS A 25 1.05 -18.30 -0.95
C LYS A 25 0.33 -19.64 -0.70
N VAL A 26 1.04 -20.63 -0.16
CA VAL A 26 0.48 -21.95 0.10
C VAL A 26 -0.62 -21.89 1.17
N ILE A 27 -0.45 -21.03 2.17
CA ILE A 27 -1.45 -20.81 3.22
C ILE A 27 -2.69 -20.14 2.63
N TRP A 28 -2.52 -19.13 1.78
CA TRP A 28 -3.64 -18.50 1.06
C TRP A 28 -4.38 -19.48 0.16
N ASP A 29 -3.66 -20.25 -0.65
CA ASP A 29 -4.23 -21.22 -1.56
C ASP A 29 -5.05 -22.26 -0.77
N HIS A 30 -4.53 -22.74 0.36
CA HIS A 30 -5.24 -23.69 1.22
C HIS A 30 -6.45 -23.07 1.94
N LEU A 31 -6.33 -21.84 2.45
CA LEU A 31 -7.46 -21.14 3.07
C LEU A 31 -8.59 -20.93 2.05
N GLY A 32 -8.25 -20.64 0.80
CA GLY A 32 -9.22 -20.51 -0.28
C GLY A 32 -9.95 -21.79 -0.67
N THR A 33 -9.44 -22.98 -0.31
CA THR A 33 -10.16 -24.24 -0.53
C THR A 33 -11.12 -24.58 0.59
N MET A 34 -10.87 -24.10 1.81
CA MET A 34 -11.71 -24.41 2.99
C MET A 34 -12.66 -23.29 3.38
N TYR A 35 -12.35 -22.05 3.02
CA TYR A 35 -13.12 -20.87 3.40
C TYR A 35 -13.42 -20.00 2.19
N ASP A 36 -14.60 -19.38 2.22
CA ASP A 36 -14.94 -18.30 1.29
C ASP A 36 -14.16 -17.04 1.66
N MET A 37 -13.07 -16.79 0.93
CA MET A 37 -12.22 -15.60 1.11
C MET A 37 -12.94 -14.28 0.85
N GLN A 38 -14.00 -14.29 0.04
CA GLN A 38 -14.74 -13.07 -0.29
C GLN A 38 -15.63 -12.67 0.88
N ALA A 39 -16.38 -13.62 1.44
CA ALA A 39 -17.15 -13.40 2.66
C ALA A 39 -16.26 -13.03 3.85
N LEU A 40 -15.08 -13.66 3.98
CA LEU A 40 -14.12 -13.29 5.02
C LEU A 40 -13.64 -11.85 4.86
N HIS A 41 -13.33 -11.43 3.63
CA HIS A 41 -12.87 -10.08 3.34
C HIS A 41 -13.96 -9.03 3.60
N GLU A 42 -15.21 -9.31 3.25
CA GLU A 42 -16.36 -8.45 3.54
C GLU A 42 -16.68 -8.39 5.05
N SER A 43 -16.41 -9.47 5.79
CA SER A 43 -16.56 -9.51 7.25
C SER A 43 -15.45 -8.76 7.99
N GLU A 44 -14.36 -8.38 7.32
CA GLU A 44 -13.32 -7.55 7.93
C GLU A 44 -13.86 -6.15 8.18
N ILE A 45 -14.10 -5.84 9.44
CA ILE A 45 -14.44 -4.48 9.85
C ILE A 45 -13.28 -3.54 9.51
N LEU A 46 -13.57 -2.49 8.75
CA LEU A 46 -12.64 -1.38 8.60
C LEU A 46 -12.37 -0.83 10.01
N PRO A 47 -11.09 -0.78 10.46
CA PRO A 47 -10.77 -0.36 11.82
C PRO A 47 -11.13 1.11 12.05
N PHE A 48 -11.29 1.89 10.97
CA PHE A 48 -11.74 3.26 11.00
C PHE A 48 -13.13 3.34 10.40
N PRO A 49 -14.05 4.11 11.01
CA PRO A 49 -15.34 4.42 10.40
C PRO A 49 -15.08 5.26 9.15
N ASN A 50 -15.03 4.60 7.99
CA ASN A 50 -14.90 5.24 6.70
C ASN A 50 -16.29 5.73 6.25
N SER A 51 -16.90 6.61 7.04
CA SER A 51 -18.20 7.17 6.72
C SER A 51 -18.10 8.01 5.44
N GLU A 52 -19.12 7.91 4.59
CA GLU A 52 -19.23 8.79 3.42
C GLU A 52 -19.24 10.25 3.88
N LYS A 53 -18.30 11.03 3.37
CA LYS A 53 -18.21 12.47 3.60
C LYS A 53 -18.02 13.14 2.26
N SER A 54 -18.62 14.32 2.09
CA SER A 54 -18.32 15.17 0.94
C SER A 54 -16.82 15.42 0.93
N PHE A 55 -16.18 15.10 -0.19
CA PHE A 55 -14.77 15.44 -0.40
C PHE A 55 -14.64 16.97 -0.37
N VAL A 56 -13.82 17.47 0.55
CA VAL A 56 -13.42 18.87 0.61
C VAL A 56 -11.92 18.90 0.47
N LEU A 57 -11.43 19.58 -0.56
CA LEU A 57 -10.01 19.78 -0.74
C LEU A 57 -9.51 20.74 0.35
N PRO A 58 -8.42 20.41 1.08
CA PRO A 58 -7.81 21.29 2.05
C PRO A 58 -7.49 22.69 1.47
N GLU A 59 -7.70 23.73 2.28
CA GLU A 59 -7.61 25.14 1.87
C GLU A 59 -6.21 25.55 1.44
N ASP A 60 -5.18 24.94 2.03
CA ASP A 60 -3.77 25.05 1.64
C ASP A 60 -3.54 24.63 0.18
N ILE A 61 -4.10 23.50 -0.23
CA ILE A 61 -3.98 23.03 -1.62
C ILE A 61 -4.76 23.96 -2.56
N ILE A 62 -5.95 24.41 -2.15
CA ILE A 62 -6.74 25.39 -2.92
C ILE A 62 -5.97 26.71 -3.07
N GLN A 63 -5.29 27.14 -2.01
CA GLN A 63 -4.51 28.37 -1.96
C GLN A 63 -3.26 28.28 -2.82
N GLU A 64 -2.51 27.18 -2.77
CA GLU A 64 -1.34 26.93 -3.63
C GLU A 64 -1.69 27.04 -5.12
N VAL A 65 -2.80 26.43 -5.54
CA VAL A 65 -3.29 26.51 -6.92
C VAL A 65 -3.77 27.92 -7.27
N ARG A 66 -4.50 28.59 -6.38
CA ARG A 66 -5.00 29.97 -6.60
C ARG A 66 -3.87 31.00 -6.65
N GLU A 67 -2.83 30.81 -5.85
CA GLU A 67 -1.66 31.69 -5.78
C GLU A 67 -0.65 31.41 -6.90
N GLY A 68 -0.93 30.43 -7.78
CA GLY A 68 -0.08 30.11 -8.92
C GLY A 68 1.27 29.51 -8.53
N LYS A 69 1.44 29.05 -7.29
CA LYS A 69 2.59 28.26 -6.83
C LYS A 69 2.38 26.78 -7.19
N ILE A 70 2.05 26.51 -8.45
CA ILE A 70 2.48 25.24 -9.01
C ILE A 70 4.01 25.39 -9.05
N GLY A 71 4.72 24.45 -8.41
CA GLY A 71 6.18 24.47 -8.28
C GLY A 71 6.82 25.08 -9.52
N SER A 72 7.74 26.01 -9.27
CA SER A 72 8.58 26.65 -10.27
C SER A 72 8.85 25.66 -11.41
N GLU A 73 8.70 26.08 -12.67
CA GLU A 73 9.09 25.23 -13.82
C GLU A 73 10.54 24.71 -13.69
N ASP A 74 11.34 25.31 -12.81
CA ASP A 74 12.67 24.89 -12.38
C ASP A 74 12.69 23.59 -11.55
N ASP A 75 11.72 23.32 -10.64
CA ASP A 75 11.70 22.09 -9.83
C ASP A 75 11.38 20.84 -10.66
N ILE A 76 10.45 20.96 -11.62
CA ILE A 76 10.10 19.86 -12.54
C ILE A 76 11.27 19.56 -13.50
N LYS A 77 12.08 20.58 -13.86
CA LYS A 77 13.27 20.37 -14.69
C LYS A 77 14.43 19.74 -13.92
N GLU A 78 14.60 20.07 -12.64
CA GLU A 78 15.62 19.45 -11.77
C GLU A 78 15.28 17.97 -11.51
N GLU A 79 14.01 17.61 -11.23
CA GLU A 79 13.61 16.19 -11.06
C GLU A 79 13.84 15.35 -12.34
N ILE A 80 13.53 15.90 -13.52
CA ILE A 80 13.78 15.22 -14.81
C ILE A 80 15.28 15.05 -15.08
N LYS A 81 16.12 15.96 -14.56
CA LYS A 81 17.57 15.93 -14.73
C LYS A 81 18.22 14.95 -13.74
N GLU A 82 17.75 14.90 -12.50
CA GLU A 82 18.20 13.94 -11.48
C GLU A 82 17.83 12.49 -11.83
N GLU A 83 16.62 12.22 -12.36
CA GLU A 83 16.26 10.87 -12.85
C GLU A 83 17.18 10.40 -14.00
N ARG A 84 17.61 11.32 -14.87
CA ARG A 84 18.51 10.99 -15.99
C ARG A 84 19.91 10.62 -15.52
N ASP A 85 20.41 11.29 -14.49
CA ASP A 85 21.74 11.05 -13.90
C ASP A 85 21.78 9.74 -13.09
N LEU A 86 20.71 9.45 -12.34
CA LEU A 86 20.57 8.19 -11.59
C LEU A 86 20.52 6.97 -12.52
N SER A 87 19.89 7.08 -13.69
CA SER A 87 19.84 5.98 -14.67
C SER A 87 21.19 5.64 -15.33
N ALA A 88 22.15 6.57 -15.33
CA ALA A 88 23.45 6.40 -15.99
C ALA A 88 24.51 5.68 -15.12
N THR A 89 24.21 5.42 -13.84
CA THR A 89 25.16 4.81 -12.90
C THR A 89 24.95 3.30 -12.68
N HIS A 90 24.00 2.67 -13.38
CA HIS A 90 23.74 1.22 -13.31
C HIS A 90 24.30 0.44 -14.53
N GLU A 91 25.19 1.01 -15.32
CA GLU A 91 25.96 0.24 -16.31
C GLU A 91 27.45 0.45 -16.12
N GLU A 92 28.04 -0.25 -15.15
CA GLU A 92 29.41 -0.78 -15.25
C GLU A 92 29.56 -2.09 -14.47
#